data_AF-R6DIR1-F1
#
_entry.id   AF-R6DIR1-F1
#
_cell.length_a   1.000
_cell.length_b   1.000
_cell.length_c   1.000
_cell.angle_alpha   90.00
_cell.angle_beta   90.00
_cell.angle_gamma   90.00
#
_symmetry.space_group_name_H-M   'P 1'
#
loop_
_entity.id
_entity.type
_entity.pdbx_description
1 polymer ?
#
loop_
_entity_poly.entity_id
_entity_poly.type
_entity_poly.pdbx_seq_one_letter_code
_entity_poly.pdbx_strand_id
1 'polypeptide(L)'
;MIRFVEKHYTDSDFTIGVADNIGYYTETEGYIRGNRNGTGYFMGCQAGLTCIGIDSVGNVRGCESMYDEKFIEGNLREKSLYTIWNDSNAFAYNRQFTLEQLSGSCSRCSNKKHCAGGCRSYNYFTTGKLYESLYCAHF
;
A
#
# COMPACT_ATOMS: atom_id res chain seq x y z
N MET A 1 13.24 12.44 1.00
CA MET A 1 11.79 12.76 1.00
C MET A 1 11.23 12.87 2.41
N ILE A 2 11.32 11.83 3.26
CA ILE A 2 10.86 11.89 4.67
C ILE A 2 11.39 13.11 5.42
N ARG A 3 12.71 13.35 5.40
CA ARG A 3 13.34 14.55 6.00
C ARG A 3 12.79 15.90 5.51
N PHE A 4 12.35 15.96 4.25
CA PHE A 4 11.75 17.17 3.71
C PHE A 4 10.36 17.38 4.33
N VAL A 5 9.54 16.32 4.38
CA VAL A 5 8.22 16.38 5.03
C VAL A 5 8.39 16.75 6.50
N GLU A 6 9.26 16.06 7.23
CA GLU A 6 9.59 16.34 8.64
C GLU A 6 9.96 17.80 8.91
N LYS A 7 10.68 18.45 7.98
CA LYS A 7 11.07 19.85 8.10
C LYS A 7 9.91 20.83 7.85
N HIS A 8 8.87 20.42 7.12
CA HIS A 8 7.88 21.35 6.56
C HIS A 8 6.42 21.05 6.92
N TYR A 9 6.12 19.94 7.58
CA TYR A 9 4.72 19.55 7.88
C TYR A 9 4.00 20.48 8.87
N THR A 10 4.74 21.23 9.69
CA THR A 10 4.18 22.23 10.64
C THR A 10 4.03 23.62 10.03
N ASP A 11 4.95 24.02 9.16
CA ASP A 11 5.15 25.43 8.76
C ASP A 11 4.65 25.73 7.33
N SER A 12 3.88 24.80 6.75
CA SER A 12 3.32 24.92 5.40
C SER A 12 1.87 25.41 5.42
N ASP A 13 1.52 26.22 4.41
CA ASP A 13 0.16 26.74 4.21
C ASP A 13 -0.86 25.65 3.86
N PHE A 14 -0.39 24.46 3.48
CA PHE A 14 -1.19 23.29 3.15
C PHE A 14 -0.61 22.03 3.80
N THR A 15 -1.41 20.98 3.90
CA THR A 15 -0.96 19.70 4.45
C THR A 15 0.10 19.06 3.56
N ILE A 16 1.27 18.78 4.15
CA ILE A 16 2.33 18.02 3.50
C ILE A 16 2.41 16.63 4.15
N GLY A 17 2.49 15.59 3.33
CA GLY A 17 2.68 14.22 3.79
C GLY A 17 3.50 13.39 2.79
N VAL A 18 3.98 12.25 3.25
CA VAL A 18 4.56 11.21 2.40
C VAL A 18 3.45 10.34 1.83
N ALA A 19 3.64 9.89 0.60
CA ALA A 19 2.75 8.91 -0.02
C ALA A 19 2.89 7.53 0.64
N ASP A 20 1.87 6.68 0.47
CA ASP A 20 1.77 5.33 1.07
C ASP A 20 2.88 4.36 0.65
N ASN A 21 3.69 4.70 -0.35
CA ASN A 21 4.85 3.91 -0.75
C ASN A 21 6.17 4.34 -0.08
N ILE A 22 6.16 5.40 0.73
CA ILE A 22 7.38 6.01 1.28
C ILE A 22 7.38 5.91 2.80
N GLY A 23 8.43 5.27 3.34
CA GLY A 23 8.64 5.10 4.78
C GLY A 23 7.53 4.26 5.43
N TYR A 24 7.79 3.67 6.57
CA TYR A 24 6.76 2.99 7.35
C TYR A 24 7.21 3.02 8.81
N TYR A 25 6.36 3.44 9.75
CA TYR A 25 6.62 3.32 11.19
C TYR A 25 7.95 3.93 11.65
N THR A 26 8.35 5.07 11.08
CA THR A 26 9.40 5.93 11.67
C THR A 26 8.88 6.60 12.95
N GLU A 27 9.76 7.23 13.74
CA GLU A 27 9.36 7.96 14.95
C GLU A 27 8.30 9.04 14.67
N THR A 28 8.32 9.60 13.47
CA THR A 28 7.46 10.68 12.99
C THR A 28 6.23 10.20 12.20
N GLU A 29 6.02 8.88 12.07
CA GLU A 29 4.97 8.27 11.23
C GLU A 29 3.59 8.94 11.43
N GLY A 30 3.21 9.14 12.69
CA GLY A 30 1.94 9.77 13.11
C GLY A 30 1.65 11.13 12.46
N TYR A 31 2.70 11.89 12.10
CA TYR A 31 2.62 13.24 11.57
C TYR A 31 2.84 13.29 10.06
N ILE A 32 3.74 12.46 9.53
CA ILE A 32 4.19 12.54 8.14
C ILE A 32 3.16 12.01 7.13
N ARG A 33 2.03 11.46 7.57
CA ARG A 33 0.92 11.01 6.69
C ARG A 33 -0.07 12.12 6.35
N GLY A 34 0.35 13.38 6.42
CA GLY A 34 -0.53 14.53 6.18
C GLY A 34 -1.58 14.73 7.28
N ASN A 35 -1.32 14.23 8.49
CA ASN A 35 -2.18 14.42 9.64
C ASN A 35 -1.46 15.27 10.69
N ARG A 36 -1.96 16.47 10.97
CA ARG A 36 -1.38 17.37 12.00
C ARG A 36 -1.61 16.89 13.44
N ASN A 37 -2.53 15.94 13.65
CA ASN A 37 -2.89 15.44 14.98
C ASN A 37 -1.97 14.31 15.48
N GLY A 38 -0.98 13.89 14.69
CA GLY A 38 0.00 12.88 15.12
C GLY A 38 -0.53 11.44 15.19
N THR A 39 -1.70 11.16 14.61
CA THR A 39 -2.38 9.86 14.71
C THR A 39 -2.45 9.10 13.38
N GLY A 40 -1.83 9.59 12.30
CA GLY A 40 -1.86 8.93 10.99
C GLY A 40 -0.80 7.86 10.86
N TYR A 41 -1.18 6.59 10.69
CA TYR A 41 -0.25 5.49 10.47
C TYR A 41 -0.59 4.73 9.19
N PHE A 42 0.42 4.24 8.48
CA PHE A 42 0.21 3.34 7.36
C PHE A 42 -0.31 1.97 7.83
N MET A 43 -1.57 1.68 7.54
CA MET A 43 -2.27 0.46 7.99
C MET A 43 -2.08 -0.76 7.07
N GLY A 44 -0.99 -0.78 6.29
CA GLY A 44 -0.78 -1.79 5.27
C GLY A 44 -1.47 -1.43 3.94
N CYS A 45 -1.10 -2.14 2.89
CA CYS A 45 -1.67 -1.90 1.57
C CYS A 45 -3.14 -2.30 1.52
N GLN A 46 -3.99 -1.36 1.13
CA GLN A 46 -5.44 -1.52 1.11
C GLN A 46 -6.00 -2.10 -0.19
N ALA A 47 -5.12 -2.44 -1.13
CA ALA A 47 -5.50 -2.84 -2.48
C ALA A 47 -6.40 -4.09 -2.48
N GLY A 48 -7.63 -3.99 -2.97
CA GLY A 48 -8.60 -5.08 -2.97
C GLY A 48 -9.21 -5.41 -1.61
N LEU A 49 -8.89 -4.66 -0.56
CA LEU A 49 -9.47 -4.78 0.79
C LEU A 49 -10.53 -3.70 1.02
N THR A 50 -10.17 -2.45 0.79
CA THR A 50 -11.06 -1.29 0.94
C THR A 50 -11.04 -0.36 -0.27
N CYS A 51 -10.15 -0.61 -1.24
CA CYS A 51 -10.08 0.15 -2.48
C CYS A 51 -9.89 -0.75 -3.71
N ILE A 52 -10.21 -0.17 -4.87
CA ILE A 52 -9.94 -0.69 -6.21
C ILE A 52 -9.43 0.45 -7.09
N GLY A 53 -8.75 0.10 -8.17
CA GLY A 53 -8.54 0.95 -9.34
C GLY A 53 -9.36 0.43 -10.53
N ILE A 54 -9.85 1.35 -11.36
CA ILE A 54 -10.52 1.11 -12.62
C ILE A 54 -9.84 1.96 -13.70
N ASP A 55 -9.16 1.32 -14.64
CA ASP A 55 -8.53 2.04 -15.75
C ASP A 55 -9.56 2.47 -16.83
N SER A 56 -9.11 3.27 -17.81
CA SER A 56 -9.96 3.77 -18.90
C SER A 56 -10.51 2.66 -19.82
N VAL A 57 -9.88 1.48 -19.83
CA VAL A 57 -10.33 0.30 -20.56
C VAL A 57 -11.21 -0.58 -19.65
N GLY A 58 -11.55 -0.13 -18.44
CA GLY A 58 -12.47 -0.81 -17.55
C GLY A 58 -11.87 -1.99 -16.79
N ASN A 59 -10.55 -2.19 -16.83
CA ASN A 59 -9.92 -3.24 -16.01
C ASN A 59 -9.98 -2.84 -14.53
N VAL A 60 -10.34 -3.81 -13.69
CA VAL A 60 -10.40 -3.67 -12.23
C VAL A 60 -9.13 -4.26 -11.62
N ARG A 61 -8.50 -3.50 -10.74
CA ARG A 61 -7.29 -3.85 -9.98
C ARG A 61 -7.48 -3.47 -8.53
N GLY A 62 -6.69 -3.99 -7.59
CA GLY A 62 -6.85 -3.56 -6.19
C GLY A 62 -6.36 -2.13 -5.94
N CYS A 63 -5.48 -1.60 -6.77
CA CYS A 63 -4.96 -0.23 -6.67
C CYS A 63 -4.51 0.22 -8.05
N GLU A 64 -4.75 1.50 -8.40
CA GLU A 64 -4.29 2.08 -9.67
C GLU A 64 -2.77 1.96 -9.88
N SER A 65 -2.01 2.04 -8.80
CA SER A 65 -0.55 1.90 -8.88
C SER A 65 -0.10 0.47 -9.21
N MET A 66 -0.98 -0.53 -9.23
CA MET A 66 -0.68 -1.93 -9.58
C MET A 66 -0.98 -2.19 -11.07
N TYR A 67 -0.30 -1.45 -11.94
CA TYR A 67 -0.62 -1.34 -13.37
C TYR A 67 -0.17 -2.54 -14.25
N ASP A 68 0.61 -3.48 -13.73
CA ASP A 68 1.01 -4.69 -14.45
C ASP A 68 -0.20 -5.61 -14.69
N GLU A 69 -0.37 -6.14 -15.90
CA GLU A 69 -1.52 -6.97 -16.30
C GLU A 69 -1.84 -8.12 -15.34
N LYS A 70 -0.83 -8.67 -14.64
CA LYS A 70 -1.02 -9.73 -13.64
C LYS A 70 -1.96 -9.37 -12.48
N PHE A 71 -2.21 -8.07 -12.26
CA PHE A 71 -3.05 -7.56 -11.18
C PHE A 71 -4.47 -7.18 -11.65
N ILE A 72 -4.81 -7.48 -12.91
CA ILE A 72 -6.18 -7.35 -13.41
C ILE A 72 -7.01 -8.49 -12.83
N GLU A 73 -8.05 -8.13 -12.10
CA GLU A 73 -9.00 -9.07 -11.46
C GLU A 73 -10.27 -9.25 -12.29
N GLY A 74 -10.45 -8.43 -13.34
CA GLY A 74 -11.55 -8.52 -14.28
C GLY A 74 -11.74 -7.23 -15.07
N ASN A 75 -12.73 -7.21 -15.96
CA ASN A 75 -13.08 -6.03 -16.75
C ASN A 75 -14.58 -5.71 -16.61
N LEU A 76 -14.91 -4.43 -16.39
CA LEU A 76 -16.29 -3.97 -16.18
C LEU A 76 -17.16 -4.04 -17.44
N ARG A 77 -16.57 -4.24 -18.62
CA ARG A 77 -17.32 -4.51 -19.86
C ARG A 77 -17.78 -5.96 -19.96
N GLU A 78 -17.25 -6.85 -19.12
CA GLU A 78 -17.52 -8.28 -19.14
C GLU A 78 -18.27 -8.75 -17.89
N LYS A 79 -17.92 -8.21 -16.72
CA LYS A 79 -18.50 -8.60 -15.43
C LYS A 79 -18.86 -7.37 -14.61
N SER A 80 -19.91 -7.47 -13.81
CA SER A 80 -20.26 -6.41 -12.86
C SER A 80 -19.17 -6.23 -11.80
N LEU A 81 -19.01 -5.01 -11.28
CA LEU A 81 -18.10 -4.76 -10.18
C LEU A 81 -18.43 -5.62 -8.96
N TYR A 82 -19.72 -5.82 -8.67
CA TYR A 82 -20.18 -6.67 -7.57
C TYR A 82 -19.65 -8.12 -7.71
N THR A 83 -19.68 -8.67 -8.93
CA THR A 83 -19.17 -10.01 -9.21
C THR A 83 -17.66 -10.09 -9.00
N ILE A 84 -16.90 -9.12 -9.53
CA ILE A 84 -15.42 -9.08 -9.38
C ILE A 84 -15.06 -8.90 -7.90
N TRP A 85 -15.72 -7.98 -7.20
CA TRP A 85 -15.43 -7.68 -5.80
C TRP A 85 -15.74 -8.85 -4.87
N ASN A 86 -16.78 -9.64 -5.13
CA ASN A 86 -17.18 -10.76 -4.27
C ASN A 86 -16.60 -12.12 -4.69
N ASP A 87 -15.79 -12.18 -5.76
CA ASP A 87 -15.03 -13.39 -6.08
C ASP A 87 -14.03 -13.69 -4.95
N SER A 88 -14.08 -14.90 -4.40
CA SER A 88 -13.22 -15.32 -3.28
C SER A 88 -11.75 -15.47 -3.69
N ASN A 89 -11.46 -15.56 -4.99
CA ASN A 89 -10.11 -15.64 -5.54
C ASN A 89 -9.58 -14.27 -6.00
N ALA A 90 -10.43 -13.26 -6.12
CA ALA A 90 -9.99 -11.93 -6.52
C ALA A 90 -9.15 -11.26 -5.43
N PHE A 91 -8.16 -10.48 -5.85
CA PHE A 91 -7.25 -9.72 -4.97
C PHE A 91 -6.53 -10.62 -3.94
N ALA A 92 -6.27 -11.88 -4.31
CA ALA A 92 -5.71 -12.89 -3.41
C ALA A 92 -4.41 -12.44 -2.74
N TYR A 93 -3.61 -11.63 -3.43
CA TYR A 93 -2.37 -11.07 -2.91
C TYR A 93 -2.53 -10.28 -1.60
N ASN A 94 -3.73 -9.77 -1.31
CA ASN A 94 -4.05 -9.11 -0.04
C ASN A 94 -5.13 -9.84 0.76
N ARG A 95 -6.17 -10.39 0.11
CA ARG A 95 -7.27 -11.07 0.82
C ARG A 95 -6.87 -12.42 1.40
N GLN A 96 -5.88 -13.07 0.81
CA GLN A 96 -5.32 -14.34 1.27
C GLN A 96 -3.92 -14.15 1.86
N PHE A 97 -3.56 -12.92 2.23
CA PHE A 97 -2.27 -12.60 2.83
C PHE A 97 -2.09 -13.30 4.19
N THR A 98 -0.93 -13.91 4.41
CA THR A 98 -0.54 -14.48 5.71
C THR A 98 0.84 -14.01 6.18
N LEU A 99 1.08 -14.17 7.50
CA LEU A 99 2.35 -14.00 8.22
C LEU A 99 3.58 -14.47 7.43
N GLU A 100 3.43 -15.66 6.89
CA GLU A 100 4.48 -16.53 6.37
C GLU A 100 4.93 -16.09 4.97
N GLN A 101 4.14 -15.27 4.28
CA GLN A 101 4.51 -14.72 2.98
C GLN A 101 5.52 -13.57 3.09
N LEU A 102 5.68 -12.98 4.28
CA LEU A 102 6.69 -11.95 4.52
C LEU A 102 8.09 -12.54 4.41
N SER A 103 8.99 -11.79 3.79
CA SER A 103 10.40 -12.18 3.63
C SER A 103 11.34 -11.07 4.10
N GLY A 104 12.64 -11.37 4.13
CA GLY A 104 13.68 -10.41 4.52
C GLY A 104 13.48 -9.82 5.92
N SER A 105 13.75 -8.51 6.05
CA SER A 105 13.57 -7.77 7.32
C SER A 105 12.11 -7.73 7.77
N CYS A 106 11.15 -7.70 6.84
CA CYS A 106 9.72 -7.65 7.15
C CYS A 106 9.24 -8.90 7.91
N SER A 107 9.82 -10.07 7.65
CA SER A 107 9.46 -11.32 8.36
C SER A 107 9.70 -11.26 9.89
N ARG A 108 10.68 -10.46 10.31
CA ARG A 108 11.09 -10.27 11.71
C ARG A 108 10.65 -8.92 12.32
N CYS A 109 10.01 -8.06 11.53
CA CYS A 109 9.60 -6.73 11.95
C CYS A 109 8.49 -6.79 13.03
N SER A 110 8.57 -5.95 14.06
CA SER A 110 7.54 -5.82 15.10
C SER A 110 6.20 -5.33 14.53
N ASN A 111 6.25 -4.45 13.53
CA ASN A 111 5.07 -3.85 12.88
C ASN A 111 4.44 -4.74 11.80
N LYS A 112 4.92 -5.99 11.61
CA LYS A 112 4.53 -6.84 10.49
C LYS A 112 3.04 -7.15 10.39
N LYS A 113 2.34 -7.20 11.54
CA LYS A 113 0.88 -7.44 11.59
C LYS A 113 0.06 -6.27 11.04
N HIS A 114 0.59 -5.06 11.08
CA HIS A 114 -0.10 -3.86 10.63
C HIS A 114 0.39 -3.42 9.24
N CYS A 115 1.70 -3.32 9.06
CA CYS A 115 2.30 -2.88 7.80
C CYS A 115 2.17 -3.94 6.68
N ALA A 116 2.16 -5.22 7.04
CA ALA A 116 2.11 -6.35 6.13
C ALA A 116 3.16 -6.31 5.00
N GLY A 117 4.31 -5.67 5.22
CA GLY A 117 5.39 -5.56 4.22
C GLY A 117 5.33 -4.32 3.33
N GLY A 118 4.45 -3.34 3.59
CA GLY A 118 4.44 -2.06 2.86
C GLY A 118 3.57 -2.05 1.60
N CYS A 119 3.74 -1.03 0.77
CA CYS A 119 3.02 -0.89 -0.50
C CYS A 119 3.38 -1.99 -1.51
N ARG A 120 2.38 -2.77 -1.95
CA ARG A 120 2.54 -3.90 -2.89
C ARG A 120 3.06 -3.46 -4.24
N SER A 121 2.48 -2.37 -4.77
CA SER A 121 2.90 -1.77 -6.03
C SER A 121 4.38 -1.40 -5.97
N TYR A 122 4.78 -0.63 -4.96
CA TYR A 122 6.16 -0.16 -4.86
C TYR A 122 7.16 -1.30 -4.70
N ASN A 123 6.87 -2.28 -3.83
CA ASN A 123 7.73 -3.44 -3.67
C ASN A 123 7.87 -4.20 -5.00
N TYR A 124 6.75 -4.42 -5.71
CA TYR A 124 6.75 -5.19 -6.95
C TYR A 124 7.57 -4.50 -8.04
N PHE A 125 7.35 -3.21 -8.28
CA PHE A 125 8.04 -2.50 -9.36
C PHE A 125 9.51 -2.19 -9.05
N THR A 126 9.92 -2.21 -7.77
CA THR A 126 11.32 -1.96 -7.40
C THR A 126 12.13 -3.23 -7.17
N THR A 127 11.49 -4.35 -6.81
CA THR A 127 12.21 -5.59 -6.40
C THR A 127 11.63 -6.87 -6.98
N GLY A 128 10.48 -6.83 -7.64
CA GLY A 128 9.73 -8.01 -8.10
C GLY A 128 9.00 -8.77 -6.99
N LYS A 129 9.13 -8.35 -5.72
CA LYS A 129 8.48 -8.99 -4.56
C LYS A 129 7.26 -8.19 -4.09
N LEU A 130 6.26 -8.85 -3.50
CA LEU A 130 5.09 -8.16 -2.95
C LEU A 130 5.20 -7.87 -1.44
N TYR A 131 5.88 -8.75 -0.71
CA TYR A 131 5.79 -8.85 0.75
C TYR A 131 7.11 -8.53 1.47
N GLU A 132 7.96 -7.73 0.83
CA GLU A 132 9.23 -7.27 1.39
C GLU A 132 9.49 -5.83 0.93
N SER A 133 9.57 -4.91 1.89
CA SER A 133 9.90 -3.51 1.64
C SER A 133 11.40 -3.28 1.86
N LEU A 134 12.16 -3.39 0.77
CA LEU A 134 13.63 -3.23 0.80
C LEU A 134 14.06 -1.79 1.14
N TYR A 135 13.23 -0.80 0.79
CA TYR A 135 13.48 0.62 1.03
C TYR A 135 12.67 1.18 2.21
N CYS A 136 12.31 0.31 3.16
CA CYS A 136 11.68 0.72 4.41
C CYS A 136 12.61 1.67 5.20
N ALA A 137 12.04 2.66 5.87
CA ALA A 137 12.78 3.62 6.70
C ALA A 137 12.82 3.23 8.19
N HIS A 138 12.15 2.15 8.58
CA HIS A 138 12.18 1.60 9.93
C HIS A 138 13.36 0.64 10.06
N PHE A 139 14.30 0.97 10.94
CA PHE A 139 15.47 0.17 11.31
C PHE A 139 15.48 -0.08 12.81
#